data_AF-A0A646QCM5-F1
#
_entry.id   AF-A0A646QCM5-F1
#
_cell.length_a   1.000
_cell.length_b   1.000
_cell.length_c   1.000
_cell.angle_alpha   90.00
_cell.angle_beta   90.00
_cell.angle_gamma   90.00
#
_symmetry.space_group_name_H-M   'P 1'
#
loop_
_entity.id
_entity.type
_entity.pdbx_description
1 polymer ?
#
loop_
_entity_poly.entity_id
_entity_poly.type
_entity_poly.pdbx_seq_one_letter_code
_entity_poly.pdbx_strand_id
1 'polypeptide(L)'
;MLFANAYLLPLIVTLVLIKSAHLLSLSHLIEKNDFESQQEVSKRDIRICRPNSVCGVLNKVEGEERINLFCNCGGDQMCPINWDSQDGHSITRAGMLYKFCEEAPSLTLCNSSEDAFTSTLDKDPNTDKILKVSLVFHCTCPDDHDYELSFQVVGANLAVKKFSCENNKNIDNEQLQQLPHLLKRNLS
;
A
#
# COMPACT_ATOMS: atom_id res chain seq x y z
N MET A 1 13.20 53.45 -20.13
CA MET A 1 13.84 52.12 -20.04
C MET A 1 13.01 51.25 -19.10
N LEU A 2 11.98 50.57 -19.62
CA LEU A 2 11.03 49.76 -18.84
C LEU A 2 10.59 48.55 -19.68
N PHE A 3 11.52 47.64 -20.00
CA PHE A 3 11.19 46.38 -20.69
C PHE A 3 12.11 45.26 -20.20
N ALA A 4 12.09 44.96 -18.90
CA ALA A 4 12.85 43.84 -18.32
C ALA A 4 11.98 42.81 -17.58
N ASN A 5 10.67 43.05 -17.43
CA ASN A 5 9.83 42.26 -16.51
C ASN A 5 8.89 41.25 -17.19
N ALA A 6 8.86 41.17 -18.51
CA ALA A 6 7.89 40.32 -19.23
C ALA A 6 8.33 38.85 -19.41
N TYR A 7 9.61 38.53 -19.20
CA TYR A 7 10.17 37.19 -19.45
C TYR A 7 10.40 36.36 -18.18
N LEU A 8 10.29 36.95 -16.98
CA LEU A 8 10.50 36.23 -15.72
C LEU A 8 9.32 35.33 -15.35
N LEU A 9 8.08 35.80 -15.57
CA LEU A 9 6.86 35.06 -15.26
C LEU A 9 6.72 33.71 -16.01
N PRO A 10 6.91 33.63 -17.34
CA PRO A 10 6.77 32.34 -18.03
C PRO A 10 7.85 31.33 -17.61
N LEU A 11 9.02 31.79 -17.18
CA LEU A 11 10.13 30.92 -16.76
C LEU A 11 9.91 30.33 -15.35
N ILE A 12 9.26 31.08 -14.46
CA ILE A 12 8.87 30.56 -13.14
C ILE A 12 7.73 29.53 -13.29
N VAL A 13 6.76 29.79 -14.16
CA VAL A 13 5.64 28.88 -14.41
C VAL A 13 6.13 27.54 -14.99
N THR A 14 7.06 27.55 -15.95
CA THR A 14 7.62 26.30 -16.49
C THR A 14 8.42 25.52 -15.45
N LEU A 15 9.22 26.18 -14.59
CA LEU A 15 9.97 25.50 -13.52
C LEU A 15 9.05 24.88 -12.46
N VAL A 16 7.93 25.52 -12.12
CA VAL A 16 6.94 24.97 -11.18
C VAL A 16 6.25 23.73 -11.78
N LEU A 17 5.89 23.78 -13.07
CA LEU A 17 5.28 22.64 -13.78
C LEU A 17 6.23 21.46 -13.96
N ILE A 18 7.52 21.71 -14.18
CA ILE A 18 8.53 20.63 -14.28
C ILE A 18 8.70 19.92 -12.93
N LYS A 19 8.75 20.67 -11.81
CA LYS A 19 8.90 20.07 -10.48
C LYS A 19 7.70 19.23 -10.06
N SER A 20 6.47 19.66 -10.38
CA SER A 20 5.27 18.88 -10.05
C SER A 20 5.20 17.56 -10.84
N ALA A 21 5.58 17.58 -12.12
CA ALA A 21 5.62 16.37 -12.95
C ALA A 21 6.66 15.35 -12.45
N HIS A 22 7.83 15.80 -11.98
CA HIS A 22 8.84 14.90 -11.42
C HIS A 22 8.41 14.27 -10.09
N LEU A 23 7.70 15.01 -9.24
CA LEU A 23 7.20 14.47 -7.96
C LEU A 23 6.10 13.42 -8.16
N LEU A 24 5.17 13.67 -9.09
CA LEU A 24 4.09 12.72 -9.45
C LEU A 24 4.64 11.44 -10.09
N SER A 25 5.71 11.53 -10.87
CA SER A 25 6.37 10.36 -11.47
C SER A 25 7.05 9.47 -10.43
N LEU A 26 7.59 10.07 -9.36
CA LEU A 26 8.34 9.34 -8.33
C LEU A 26 7.42 8.54 -7.40
N SER A 27 6.27 9.09 -6.98
CA SER A 27 5.32 8.37 -6.11
C SER A 27 4.75 7.13 -6.80
N HIS A 28 4.40 7.24 -8.08
CA HIS A 28 3.87 6.13 -8.88
C HIS A 28 4.89 5.00 -9.10
N LEU A 29 6.20 5.33 -9.17
CA LEU A 29 7.26 4.32 -9.29
C LEU A 29 7.49 3.55 -7.97
N ILE A 30 7.27 4.19 -6.83
CA ILE A 30 7.43 3.55 -5.51
C ILE A 30 6.31 2.54 -5.27
N GLU A 31 5.04 2.90 -5.54
CA GLU A 31 3.92 1.97 -5.38
C GLU A 31 3.96 0.79 -6.37
N LYS A 32 4.39 1.04 -7.61
CA LYS A 32 4.48 -0.02 -8.63
C LYS A 32 5.56 -1.06 -8.31
N ASN A 33 6.73 -0.62 -7.83
CA ASN A 33 7.80 -1.53 -7.43
C ASN A 33 7.41 -2.42 -6.24
N ASP A 34 6.65 -1.89 -5.29
CA ASP A 34 6.22 -2.66 -4.13
C ASP A 34 5.28 -3.81 -4.50
N PHE A 35 4.36 -3.60 -5.47
CA PHE A 35 3.41 -4.62 -5.90
C PHE A 35 4.02 -5.63 -6.89
N GLU A 36 4.84 -5.18 -7.85
CA GLU A 36 5.53 -6.09 -8.79
C GLU A 36 6.52 -7.01 -8.06
N SER A 37 7.18 -6.52 -7.00
CA SER A 37 8.08 -7.34 -6.19
C SER A 37 7.36 -8.48 -5.43
N GLN A 38 6.08 -8.28 -5.07
CA GLN A 38 5.25 -9.28 -4.39
C GLN A 38 4.73 -10.37 -5.34
N GLN A 39 4.50 -10.02 -6.62
CA GLN A 39 4.04 -10.98 -7.62
C GLN A 39 5.11 -12.04 -7.95
N GLU A 40 6.40 -11.70 -7.84
CA GLU A 40 7.50 -12.68 -7.99
C GLU A 40 7.67 -13.63 -6.78
N VAL A 41 7.12 -13.27 -5.61
CA VAL A 41 7.11 -14.14 -4.42
C VAL A 41 6.13 -15.30 -4.60
N SER A 42 5.00 -15.08 -5.30
CA SER A 42 3.96 -16.11 -5.46
C SER A 42 4.40 -17.34 -6.28
N LYS A 43 5.51 -17.25 -7.03
CA LYS A 43 6.09 -18.37 -7.80
C LYS A 43 7.15 -19.18 -7.05
N ARG A 44 7.57 -18.76 -5.85
CA ARG A 44 8.64 -19.41 -5.07
C ARG A 44 8.05 -20.07 -3.82
N ASP A 45 8.78 -21.00 -3.21
CA ASP A 45 8.41 -21.72 -1.97
C ASP A 45 7.74 -20.80 -0.94
N ILE A 46 6.41 -20.76 -0.98
CA ILE A 46 5.61 -19.90 -0.13
C ILE A 46 5.72 -20.49 1.29
N ARG A 47 6.42 -19.77 2.17
CA ARG A 47 6.62 -20.22 3.56
C ARG A 47 5.31 -20.16 4.34
N ILE A 48 5.26 -20.91 5.44
CA ILE A 48 4.10 -20.92 6.33
C ILE A 48 3.85 -19.52 6.94
N CYS A 49 2.59 -19.12 6.98
CA CYS A 49 2.12 -17.88 7.58
C CYS A 49 2.48 -17.80 9.06
N ARG A 50 2.70 -16.58 9.56
CA ARG A 50 2.74 -16.36 11.00
C ARG A 50 1.29 -16.37 11.53
N PRO A 51 1.07 -16.71 12.81
CA PRO A 51 -0.22 -16.51 13.45
C PRO A 51 -0.70 -15.07 13.25
N ASN A 52 -2.00 -14.88 12.99
CA ASN A 52 -2.64 -13.58 12.75
C ASN A 52 -2.02 -12.73 11.62
N SER A 53 -1.27 -13.34 10.71
CA SER A 53 -0.78 -12.67 9.51
C SER A 53 -1.71 -12.88 8.32
N VAL A 54 -1.78 -11.86 7.47
CA VAL A 54 -2.50 -11.93 6.20
C VAL A 54 -1.80 -12.93 5.29
N CYS A 55 -2.54 -13.92 4.80
CA CYS A 55 -2.06 -14.91 3.83
C CYS A 55 -2.13 -14.43 2.39
N GLY A 56 -3.03 -13.50 2.08
CA GLY A 56 -3.10 -12.87 0.78
C GLY A 56 -4.01 -11.65 0.72
N VAL A 57 -3.92 -10.91 -0.37
CA VAL A 57 -4.72 -9.72 -0.65
C VAL A 57 -5.42 -9.88 -1.99
N LEU A 58 -6.71 -9.57 -1.97
CA LEU A 58 -7.57 -9.51 -3.13
C LEU A 58 -7.87 -8.03 -3.43
N ASN A 59 -7.55 -7.55 -4.63
CA ASN A 59 -7.91 -6.20 -5.08
C ASN A 59 -8.40 -6.16 -6.54
N LYS A 60 -9.29 -5.21 -6.84
CA LYS A 60 -9.78 -4.99 -8.21
C LYS A 60 -9.03 -3.82 -8.84
N VAL A 61 -8.36 -4.08 -9.96
CA VAL A 61 -7.65 -3.06 -10.74
C VAL A 61 -8.27 -3.06 -12.14
N GLU A 62 -8.86 -1.93 -12.53
CA GLU A 62 -9.52 -1.78 -13.85
C GLU A 62 -10.64 -2.82 -14.11
N GLY A 63 -11.28 -3.29 -13.03
CA GLY A 63 -12.32 -4.32 -13.09
C GLY A 63 -11.80 -5.75 -13.08
N GLU A 64 -10.49 -5.96 -13.22
CA GLU A 64 -9.84 -7.27 -13.11
C GLU A 64 -9.51 -7.61 -11.66
N GLU A 65 -9.82 -8.84 -11.27
CA GLU A 65 -9.47 -9.37 -9.95
C GLU A 65 -8.00 -9.77 -9.90
N ARG A 66 -7.26 -9.24 -8.92
CA ARG A 66 -5.87 -9.57 -8.66
C ARG A 66 -5.74 -10.21 -7.28
N ILE A 67 -4.92 -11.26 -7.24
CA ILE A 67 -4.68 -12.07 -6.04
C ILE A 67 -3.18 -12.07 -5.77
N ASN A 68 -2.78 -11.59 -4.60
CA ASN A 68 -1.40 -11.65 -4.14
C ASN A 68 -1.33 -12.54 -2.91
N LEU A 69 -0.63 -13.66 -3.02
CA LEU A 69 -0.39 -14.57 -1.89
C LEU A 69 0.97 -14.24 -1.26
N PHE A 70 0.99 -14.14 0.07
CA PHE A 70 2.19 -13.83 0.84
C PHE A 70 2.80 -15.05 1.54
N CYS A 71 1.94 -15.97 1.98
CA CYS A 71 2.34 -17.15 2.74
C CYS A 71 1.30 -18.29 2.60
N ASN A 72 1.70 -19.51 2.97
CA ASN A 72 0.86 -20.71 2.96
C ASN A 72 0.28 -20.93 4.36
N CYS A 73 -0.97 -21.38 4.46
CA CYS A 73 -1.58 -21.62 5.77
C CYS A 73 -1.02 -22.84 6.52
N GLY A 74 -0.32 -23.72 5.81
CA GLY A 74 0.28 -24.92 6.37
C GLY A 74 -0.72 -26.05 6.56
N GLY A 75 -0.19 -27.26 6.77
CA GLY A 75 -0.99 -28.48 6.73
C GLY A 75 -1.74 -28.61 5.40
N ASP A 76 -3.01 -29.01 5.48
CA ASP A 76 -3.91 -29.11 4.32
C ASP A 76 -4.77 -27.84 4.11
N GLN A 77 -4.50 -26.76 4.87
CA GLN A 77 -5.27 -25.54 4.78
C GLN A 77 -4.74 -24.61 3.68
N MET A 78 -5.66 -24.01 2.92
CA MET A 78 -5.36 -23.02 1.89
C MET A 78 -5.81 -21.62 2.33
N CYS A 79 -5.15 -20.59 1.82
CA CYS A 79 -5.59 -19.21 2.00
C CYS A 79 -6.97 -19.01 1.33
N PRO A 80 -7.98 -18.45 2.00
CA PRO A 80 -9.33 -18.30 1.45
C PRO A 80 -9.39 -17.18 0.42
N ILE A 81 -9.19 -17.50 -0.85
CA ILE A 81 -9.11 -16.52 -1.96
C ILE A 81 -10.47 -16.10 -2.56
N ASN A 82 -11.58 -16.45 -1.93
CA ASN A 82 -12.91 -16.09 -2.43
C ASN A 82 -13.20 -14.59 -2.22
N TRP A 83 -13.91 -13.96 -3.15
CA TRP A 83 -14.28 -12.54 -3.05
C TRP A 83 -15.47 -12.27 -2.13
N ASP A 84 -15.40 -12.78 -0.90
CA ASP A 84 -16.41 -12.62 0.13
C ASP A 84 -15.79 -11.94 1.36
N SER A 85 -16.36 -10.81 1.79
CA SER A 85 -15.91 -10.09 2.98
C SER A 85 -16.53 -10.61 4.27
N GLN A 86 -17.53 -11.49 4.19
CA GLN A 86 -18.27 -12.04 5.33
C GLN A 86 -17.90 -13.49 5.61
N ASP A 87 -16.83 -14.01 5.00
CA ASP A 87 -16.35 -15.38 5.18
C ASP A 87 -15.71 -15.66 6.56
N GLY A 88 -15.65 -14.65 7.44
CA GLY A 88 -15.00 -14.72 8.75
C GLY A 88 -13.47 -14.72 8.69
N HIS A 89 -12.87 -14.71 7.51
CA HIS A 89 -11.42 -14.78 7.29
C HIS A 89 -10.90 -13.54 6.56
N SER A 90 -11.69 -12.46 6.56
CA SER A 90 -11.44 -11.26 5.77
C SER A 90 -11.50 -9.98 6.61
N ILE A 91 -10.56 -9.08 6.35
CA ILE A 91 -10.69 -7.66 6.66
C ILE A 91 -10.82 -6.89 5.35
N THR A 92 -11.81 -6.02 5.24
CA THR A 92 -11.98 -5.14 4.07
C THR A 92 -11.45 -3.76 4.39
N ARG A 93 -10.52 -3.25 3.57
CA ARG A 93 -10.00 -1.87 3.72
C ARG A 93 -9.60 -1.31 2.36
N ALA A 94 -9.97 -0.05 2.10
CA ALA A 94 -9.64 0.66 0.86
C ALA A 94 -9.98 -0.13 -0.43
N GLY A 95 -11.12 -0.84 -0.44
CA GLY A 95 -11.54 -1.65 -1.58
C GLY A 95 -10.75 -2.95 -1.80
N MET A 96 -9.88 -3.32 -0.86
CA MET A 96 -9.12 -4.58 -0.86
C MET A 96 -9.66 -5.52 0.23
N LEU A 97 -9.59 -6.83 -0.01
CA LEU A 97 -9.84 -7.86 1.00
C LEU A 97 -8.51 -8.48 1.42
N TYR A 98 -8.20 -8.35 2.70
CA TYR A 98 -7.05 -8.97 3.35
C TYR A 98 -7.50 -10.30 3.95
N LYS A 99 -6.92 -11.39 3.46
CA LYS A 99 -7.31 -12.76 3.80
C LYS A 99 -6.41 -13.35 4.87
N PHE A 100 -7.00 -14.07 5.80
CA PHE A 100 -6.32 -14.76 6.90
C PHE A 100 -6.50 -16.26 6.76
N CYS A 101 -5.53 -17.01 7.26
CA CYS A 101 -5.66 -18.47 7.32
C CYS A 101 -6.73 -18.88 8.33
N GLU A 102 -6.75 -18.21 9.47
CA GLU A 102 -7.72 -18.43 10.54
C GLU A 102 -8.76 -17.30 10.55
N GLU A 103 -9.65 -17.31 11.53
CA GLU A 103 -10.61 -16.23 11.76
C GLU A 103 -9.89 -14.88 11.79
N ALA A 104 -10.41 -13.92 11.03
CA ALA A 104 -9.82 -12.59 10.96
C ALA A 104 -9.87 -11.91 12.33
N PRO A 105 -8.82 -11.19 12.73
CA PRO A 105 -8.79 -10.53 14.02
C PRO A 105 -9.88 -9.45 14.10
N SER A 106 -10.57 -9.38 15.24
CA SER A 106 -11.44 -8.26 15.56
C SER A 106 -10.59 -7.04 15.90
N LEU A 107 -10.61 -6.03 15.02
CA LEU A 107 -9.81 -4.81 15.20
C LEU A 107 -10.57 -3.75 15.99
N THR A 108 -9.90 -3.16 16.97
CA THR A 108 -10.37 -1.95 17.67
C THR A 108 -9.92 -0.69 16.94
N LEU A 109 -10.47 0.47 17.29
CA LEU A 109 -9.95 1.75 16.81
C LEU A 109 -8.53 1.98 17.32
N CYS A 110 -7.67 2.51 16.45
CA CYS A 110 -6.31 2.85 16.82
C CYS A 110 -6.25 4.04 17.78
N ASN A 111 -5.31 3.98 18.72
CA ASN A 111 -4.91 5.17 19.48
C ASN A 111 -4.03 6.09 18.61
N SER A 112 -3.91 7.37 18.98
CA SER A 112 -3.21 8.39 18.17
C SER A 112 -1.70 8.15 17.97
N SER A 113 -1.10 7.18 18.67
CA SER A 113 0.33 6.85 18.58
C SER A 113 0.57 5.39 18.16
N GLU A 114 -0.47 4.69 17.75
CA GLU A 114 -0.43 3.27 17.41
C GLU A 114 -0.22 3.06 15.91
N ASP A 115 0.56 2.05 15.56
CA ASP A 115 0.65 1.55 14.19
C ASP A 115 -0.59 0.69 13.91
N ALA A 116 -1.41 1.07 12.94
CA ALA A 116 -2.58 0.32 12.51
C ALA A 116 -2.24 -1.05 11.95
N PHE A 117 -1.19 -1.11 11.12
CA PHE A 117 -0.66 -2.38 10.66
C PHE A 117 0.83 -2.28 10.36
N THR A 118 1.49 -3.43 10.33
CA THR A 118 2.92 -3.55 10.04
C THR A 118 3.13 -4.54 8.90
N SER A 119 3.91 -4.12 7.90
CA SER A 119 4.42 -4.98 6.84
C SER A 119 5.91 -5.22 7.06
N THR A 120 6.30 -6.48 7.13
CA THR A 120 7.69 -6.90 7.25
C THR A 120 8.13 -7.59 5.97
N LEU A 121 9.26 -7.17 5.44
CA LEU A 121 9.88 -7.69 4.25
C LEU A 121 11.26 -8.27 4.62
N ASP A 122 11.39 -9.59 4.52
CA ASP A 122 12.65 -10.29 4.67
C ASP A 122 13.24 -10.55 3.28
N LYS A 123 14.51 -10.19 3.10
CA LYS A 123 15.23 -10.30 1.84
C LYS A 123 16.49 -11.12 1.99
N ASP A 124 16.87 -11.79 0.91
CA ASP A 124 18.17 -12.44 0.82
C ASP A 124 19.27 -11.36 0.75
N PRO A 125 20.24 -11.34 1.68
CA PRO A 125 21.24 -10.27 1.77
C PRO A 125 22.20 -10.25 0.58
N ASN A 126 22.31 -11.34 -0.18
CA ASN A 126 23.23 -11.45 -1.31
C ASN A 126 22.56 -11.12 -2.64
N THR A 127 21.25 -11.34 -2.74
CA THR A 127 20.52 -11.24 -4.02
C THR A 127 19.41 -10.19 -4.02
N ASP A 128 19.14 -9.54 -2.88
CA ASP A 128 18.00 -8.63 -2.62
C ASP A 128 16.62 -9.25 -2.94
N LYS A 129 16.57 -10.58 -3.16
CA LYS A 129 15.34 -11.31 -3.43
C LYS A 129 14.48 -11.32 -2.19
N ILE A 130 13.20 -11.01 -2.33
CA ILE A 130 12.23 -11.13 -1.25
C ILE A 130 12.07 -12.61 -0.88
N LEU A 131 12.31 -12.92 0.38
CA LEU A 131 12.18 -14.25 0.96
C LEU A 131 10.85 -14.43 1.69
N LYS A 132 10.36 -13.35 2.33
CA LYS A 132 9.11 -13.39 3.09
C LYS A 132 8.46 -12.01 3.16
N VAL A 133 7.15 -12.00 2.97
CA VAL A 133 6.29 -10.86 3.30
C VAL A 133 5.40 -11.28 4.46
N SER A 134 5.26 -10.41 5.46
CA SER A 134 4.35 -10.62 6.59
C SER A 134 3.60 -9.33 6.85
N LEU A 135 2.28 -9.39 6.75
CA LEU A 135 1.40 -8.25 7.01
C LEU A 135 0.53 -8.58 8.23
N VAL A 136 0.54 -7.71 9.23
CA VAL A 136 -0.16 -7.90 10.51
C VAL A 136 -0.94 -6.64 10.84
N PHE A 137 -2.24 -6.78 11.08
CA PHE A 137 -3.10 -5.71 11.59
C PHE A 137 -3.10 -5.71 13.11
N HIS A 138 -3.05 -4.50 13.69
CA HIS A 138 -3.12 -4.29 15.14
C HIS A 138 -4.43 -3.59 15.52
N CYS A 139 -4.85 -2.61 14.73
CA CYS A 139 -6.08 -1.86 14.89
C CYS A 139 -6.59 -1.31 13.56
N THR A 140 -7.77 -0.68 13.55
CA THR A 140 -8.31 0.03 12.40
C THR A 140 -8.29 1.54 12.62
N CYS A 141 -7.85 2.28 11.59
CA CYS A 141 -7.97 3.73 11.62
C CYS A 141 -9.45 4.12 11.48
N PRO A 142 -9.86 5.25 12.08
CA PRO A 142 -11.14 5.87 11.79
C PRO A 142 -11.32 6.12 10.28
N ASP A 143 -12.57 6.30 9.84
CA ASP A 143 -12.90 6.47 8.42
C ASP A 143 -12.45 7.83 7.85
N ASP A 144 -12.18 8.81 8.72
CA ASP A 144 -11.70 10.16 8.40
C ASP A 144 -10.17 10.30 8.56
N HIS A 145 -9.45 9.20 8.69
CA HIS A 145 -7.99 9.17 8.81
C HIS A 145 -7.35 8.47 7.61
N ASP A 146 -6.25 9.04 7.13
CA ASP A 146 -5.37 8.41 6.14
C ASP A 146 -4.25 7.63 6.86
N TYR A 147 -3.58 6.76 6.11
CA TYR A 147 -2.41 6.03 6.62
C TYR A 147 -1.13 6.83 6.38
N GLU A 148 -0.42 7.13 7.46
CA GLU A 148 0.95 7.64 7.39
C GLU A 148 1.93 6.48 7.38
N LEU A 149 2.77 6.39 6.34
CA LEU A 149 3.80 5.37 6.21
C LEU A 149 5.11 5.82 6.87
N SER A 150 5.59 5.03 7.82
CA SER A 150 6.98 5.09 8.28
C SER A 150 7.75 3.83 7.88
N PHE A 151 9.02 4.02 7.52
CA PHE A 151 9.90 2.95 7.05
C PHE A 151 11.11 2.81 7.96
N GLN A 152 11.40 1.59 8.36
CA GLN A 152 12.56 1.25 9.18
C GLN A 152 13.30 0.06 8.57
N VAL A 153 14.60 0.22 8.34
CA VAL A 153 15.49 -0.89 7.96
C VAL A 153 16.11 -1.46 9.25
N VAL A 154 15.91 -2.75 9.50
CA VAL A 154 16.41 -3.46 10.67
C VAL A 154 17.50 -4.43 10.23
N GLY A 155 18.74 -3.95 10.14
CA GLY A 155 19.86 -4.74 9.61
C GLY A 155 19.91 -4.79 8.08
N ALA A 156 20.65 -5.73 7.50
CA ALA A 156 20.91 -5.74 6.04
C ALA A 156 19.74 -6.30 5.21
N ASN A 157 18.85 -7.06 5.83
CA ASN A 157 17.94 -7.98 5.15
C ASN A 157 16.49 -7.85 5.61
N LEU A 158 16.19 -7.04 6.62
CA LEU A 158 14.84 -6.85 7.12
C LEU A 158 14.41 -5.39 6.93
N ALA A 159 13.30 -5.20 6.24
CA ALA A 159 12.62 -3.92 6.14
C ALA A 159 11.25 -4.00 6.81
N VAL A 160 10.94 -2.99 7.61
CA VAL A 160 9.68 -2.88 8.35
C VAL A 160 8.99 -1.59 7.90
N LYS A 161 7.79 -1.74 7.36
CA LYS A 161 6.86 -0.64 7.04
C LYS A 161 5.79 -0.62 8.11
N LYS A 162 5.59 0.53 8.74
CA LYS A 162 4.56 0.76 9.75
C LYS A 162 3.60 1.80 9.21
N PHE A 163 2.32 1.56 9.42
CA PHE A 163 1.25 2.42 8.93
C PHE A 163 0.47 2.90 10.13
N SER A 164 0.55 4.19 10.44
CA SER A 164 -0.14 4.82 11.58
C SER A 164 -1.31 5.68 11.07
N CYS A 165 -2.25 6.04 11.93
CA CYS A 165 -3.40 6.85 11.53
C CYS A 165 -3.07 8.34 11.62
N GLU A 166 -3.23 9.06 10.51
CA GLU A 166 -3.08 10.51 10.47
C GLU A 166 -4.43 11.18 10.20
N ASN A 167 -4.76 12.19 11.01
CA ASN A 167 -5.99 12.97 10.84
C ASN A 167 -5.96 13.64 9.46
N ASN A 168 -7.04 13.50 8.70
CA ASN A 168 -7.22 14.23 7.45
C ASN A 168 -7.55 15.69 7.76
N LYS A 169 -6.57 16.46 8.26
CA LYS A 169 -6.73 17.89 8.52
C LYS A 169 -6.86 18.58 7.17
N ASN A 170 -8.11 18.89 6.77
CA ASN A 170 -8.50 19.79 5.68
C ASN A 170 -7.39 19.96 4.64
N ILE A 171 -7.28 19.00 3.72
CA ILE A 171 -7.02 19.42 2.35
C ILE A 171 -8.23 20.28 1.99
N ASP A 172 -8.10 21.60 2.14
CA ASP A 172 -9.06 22.55 1.60
C ASP A 172 -9.43 22.07 0.19
N ASN A 173 -10.73 22.10 -0.10
CA ASN A 173 -11.42 21.53 -1.27
C ASN A 173 -10.92 22.03 -2.66
N GLU A 174 -9.68 22.48 -2.79
CA GLU A 174 -8.98 22.81 -4.04
C GLU A 174 -8.02 21.70 -4.54
N GLN A 175 -7.62 20.73 -3.71
CA GLN A 175 -6.76 19.61 -4.18
C GLN A 175 -7.48 18.25 -4.32
N LEU A 176 -8.69 18.09 -3.77
CA LEU A 176 -9.50 16.89 -3.95
C LEU A 176 -10.32 16.85 -5.26
N GLN A 177 -10.17 17.85 -6.14
CA GLN A 177 -10.67 17.78 -7.53
C GLN A 177 -9.69 17.15 -8.53
N GLN A 178 -8.47 16.78 -8.12
CA GLN A 178 -7.48 16.19 -9.04
C GLN A 178 -7.27 14.68 -8.90
N LEU A 179 -7.86 14.01 -7.91
CA LEU A 179 -7.65 12.57 -7.71
C LEU A 179 -8.78 11.60 -8.11
N PRO A 180 -10.00 12.03 -8.53
CA PRO A 180 -10.94 11.12 -9.20
C PRO A 180 -10.81 11.10 -10.74
N HIS A 181 -9.96 11.94 -11.35
CA HIS A 181 -9.86 12.05 -12.81
C HIS A 181 -8.73 11.25 -13.46
N LEU A 182 -7.83 10.65 -12.68
CA LEU A 182 -6.70 9.87 -13.22
C LEU A 182 -6.97 8.35 -13.36
N LEU A 183 -8.15 7.87 -12.96
CA LEU A 183 -8.60 6.48 -13.17
C LEU A 183 -9.74 6.34 -14.20
N LYS A 184 -10.13 7.42 -14.89
CA LYS A 184 -11.26 7.41 -15.86
C LYS A 184 -10.91 7.81 -17.30
N ARG A 185 -9.62 7.93 -17.68
CA ARG A 185 -9.21 8.37 -19.03
C ARG A 185 -8.26 7.46 -19.79
N ASN A 186 -8.14 6.17 -19.44
CA ASN A 186 -7.34 5.21 -20.21
C ASN A 186 -8.13 3.98 -20.68
N LEU A 187 -9.44 4.13 -20.93
CA LEU A 187 -10.23 3.16 -21.68
C LEU A 187 -11.03 3.89 -22.77
N SER A 188 -10.32 4.20 -23.85
CA SER A 188 -10.84 4.48 -25.20
C SER A 188 -9.75 4.08 -26.19
#